data_AF-A0A7V9SN70-F1
#
_entry.id   AF-A0A7V9SN70-F1
#
_cell.length_a   1.000
_cell.length_b   1.000
_cell.length_c   1.000
_cell.angle_alpha   90.00
_cell.angle_beta   90.00
_cell.angle_gamma   90.00
#
_symmetry.space_group_name_H-M   'P 1'
#
loop_
_entity.id
_entity.type
_entity.pdbx_description
1 polymer ?
#
loop_
_entity_poly.entity_id
_entity_poly.type
_entity_poly.pdbx_seq_one_letter_code
_entity_poly.pdbx_strand_id
1 'polypeptide(L)'
;MSQIFAQDAAQRLRIFLKKNSKNSDFELLTPDASTREYFRIHWDKSTAIACLYAEPFEEKEHNYLDVTKLFSNCHLPVAKILAFDGELGVIILEDLGDRILR
;
A
#
# COMPACT_ATOMS: atom_id res chain seq x y z
N MET A 1 16.66 4.05 -17.55
CA MET A 1 15.36 3.56 -17.05
C MET A 1 15.53 3.01 -15.64
N SER A 2 16.16 3.76 -14.72
CA SER A 2 16.75 3.20 -13.49
C SER A 2 16.91 4.18 -12.32
N GLN A 3 16.15 5.29 -12.28
CA GLN A 3 16.36 6.35 -11.26
C GLN A 3 15.16 6.60 -10.33
N ILE A 4 14.03 5.90 -10.49
CA ILE A 4 12.83 6.12 -9.67
C ILE A 4 12.89 5.32 -8.35
N PHE A 5 13.56 4.15 -8.32
CA PHE A 5 13.61 3.30 -7.11
C PHE A 5 14.70 3.70 -6.11
N ALA A 6 15.65 4.55 -6.52
CA ALA A 6 16.54 5.25 -5.59
C ALA A 6 15.84 6.46 -4.92
N GLN A 7 14.58 6.73 -5.27
CA GLN A 7 13.78 7.81 -4.67
C GLN A 7 12.93 7.28 -3.52
N ASP A 8 12.92 8.09 -2.46
CA ASP A 8 12.09 8.04 -1.26
C ASP A 8 10.67 7.51 -1.55
N ALA A 9 10.21 6.51 -0.80
CA ALA A 9 8.88 5.91 -0.95
C ALA A 9 7.78 6.98 -0.91
N ALA A 10 7.96 8.02 -0.10
CA ALA A 10 7.05 9.17 -0.04
C ALA A 10 6.82 9.83 -1.42
N GLN A 11 7.86 9.93 -2.25
CA GLN A 11 7.75 10.51 -3.59
C GLN A 11 6.94 9.59 -4.54
N ARG A 12 7.19 8.28 -4.51
CA ARG A 12 6.43 7.30 -5.31
C ARG A 12 4.96 7.28 -4.91
N LEU A 13 4.67 7.32 -3.61
CA LEU A 13 3.30 7.46 -3.11
C LEU A 13 2.64 8.73 -3.62
N ARG A 14 3.35 9.86 -3.62
CA ARG A 14 2.81 11.14 -4.11
C ARG A 14 2.47 11.09 -5.61
N ILE A 15 3.29 10.41 -6.41
CA ILE A 15 3.02 10.17 -7.84
C ILE A 15 1.76 9.32 -8.00
N PHE A 16 1.64 8.22 -7.25
CA PHE A 16 0.47 7.34 -7.27
C PHE A 16 -0.82 8.10 -6.90
N LEU A 17 -0.79 8.90 -5.82
CA LEU A 17 -1.97 9.67 -5.37
C LEU A 17 -2.39 10.71 -6.42
N LYS A 18 -1.43 11.44 -7.02
CA LYS A 18 -1.73 12.38 -8.11
C LYS A 18 -2.30 11.69 -9.34
N LYS A 19 -1.73 10.54 -9.76
CA LYS A 19 -2.23 9.73 -10.89
C LYS A 19 -3.69 9.31 -10.69
N ASN A 20 -4.08 9.04 -9.45
CA ASN A 20 -5.44 8.65 -9.07
C ASN A 20 -6.34 9.82 -8.64
N SER A 21 -5.89 11.07 -8.80
CA SER A 21 -6.63 12.28 -8.38
C SER A 21 -7.07 12.24 -6.90
N LYS A 22 -6.22 11.69 -6.02
CA LYS A 22 -6.42 11.62 -4.57
C LYS A 22 -5.64 12.72 -3.85
N ASN A 23 -5.98 12.97 -2.59
CA ASN A 23 -5.21 13.87 -1.74
C ASN A 23 -3.76 13.33 -1.61
N SER A 24 -2.78 14.23 -1.65
CA SER A 24 -1.36 13.91 -1.51
C SER A 24 -0.82 14.00 -0.08
N ASP A 25 -1.67 14.31 0.89
CA ASP A 25 -1.31 14.31 2.31
C ASP A 25 -1.31 12.89 2.87
N PHE A 26 -0.27 12.57 3.63
CA PHE A 26 -0.10 11.26 4.25
C PHE A 26 0.75 11.34 5.52
N GLU A 27 0.54 10.36 6.39
CA GLU A 27 1.25 10.18 7.64
C GLU A 27 2.10 8.91 7.57
N LEU A 28 3.38 8.99 7.91
CA LEU A 28 4.25 7.81 7.99
C LEU A 28 3.87 6.99 9.23
N LEU A 29 3.53 5.72 9.01
CA LEU A 29 3.30 4.75 10.08
C LEU A 29 4.63 4.08 10.45
N THR A 30 4.77 3.73 11.73
CA THR A 30 6.05 3.31 12.34
C THR A 30 6.79 2.28 11.48
N PRO A 31 8.05 2.57 11.09
CA PRO A 31 8.87 1.66 10.31
C PRO A 31 9.37 0.53 11.23
N ASP A 32 8.58 -0.53 11.36
CA ASP A 32 8.97 -1.69 12.13
C ASP A 32 9.37 -2.85 11.19
N ALA A 33 10.68 -3.10 11.16
CA ALA A 33 11.36 -4.32 10.72
C ALA A 33 11.13 -4.89 9.29
N SER A 34 10.39 -4.22 8.40
CA SER A 34 10.15 -4.69 7.02
C SER A 34 10.93 -3.88 5.98
N THR A 35 11.18 -4.48 4.81
CA THR A 35 11.62 -3.78 3.59
C THR A 35 10.53 -2.91 2.96
N ARG A 36 9.44 -2.67 3.70
CA ARG A 36 8.23 -1.98 3.26
C ARG A 36 7.93 -0.80 4.18
N GLU A 37 7.57 0.31 3.57
CA GLU A 37 7.15 1.51 4.28
C GLU A 37 5.63 1.63 4.25
N TYR A 38 5.04 2.02 5.38
CA TYR A 38 3.60 2.14 5.53
C TYR A 38 3.22 3.59 5.76
N PHE A 39 2.21 4.06 5.05
CA PHE A 39 1.68 5.41 5.20
C PHE A 39 0.16 5.35 5.35
N ARG A 40 -0.39 6.13 6.27
CA ARG A 40 -1.83 6.39 6.33
C ARG A 40 -2.15 7.54 5.37
N ILE A 41 -3.09 7.31 4.46
CA ILE A 41 -3.49 8.26 3.42
C ILE A 41 -4.99 8.55 3.51
N HIS A 42 -5.41 9.70 2.97
CA HIS A 42 -6.82 9.94 2.70
C HIS A 42 -7.25 9.21 1.42
N TRP A 43 -8.31 8.42 1.52
CA TRP A 43 -8.87 7.67 0.41
C TRP A 43 -10.40 7.86 0.35
N ASP A 44 -10.83 8.71 -0.58
CA ASP A 44 -12.23 9.13 -0.71
C ASP A 44 -12.80 9.74 0.56
N LYS A 45 -13.74 9.06 1.23
CA LYS A 45 -14.40 9.53 2.45
C LYS A 45 -13.80 8.93 3.73
N SER A 46 -12.74 8.14 3.63
CA SER A 46 -12.10 7.45 4.74
C SER A 46 -10.57 7.52 4.65
N THR A 47 -9.89 6.80 5.53
CA THR A 47 -8.46 6.55 5.44
C THR A 47 -8.17 5.19 4.82
N ALA A 48 -6.96 5.03 4.32
CA ALA A 48 -6.41 3.77 3.82
C ALA A 48 -4.93 3.67 4.20
N ILE A 49 -4.38 2.47 4.18
CA ILE A 49 -2.96 2.22 4.42
C ILE A 49 -2.26 1.96 3.09
N ALA A 50 -1.30 2.80 2.72
CA ALA A 50 -0.41 2.58 1.60
C ALA A 50 0.82 1.79 2.07
N CYS A 51 1.02 0.61 1.51
CA CYS A 51 2.19 -0.23 1.68
C CYS A 51 3.09 -0.07 0.46
N LEU A 52 4.32 0.40 0.66
CA LEU A 52 5.30 0.62 -0.39
C LEU A 52 6.44 -0.38 -0.29
N TYR A 53 6.69 -1.08 -1.40
CA TYR A 53 7.80 -2.01 -1.55
C TYR A 53 9.05 -1.25 -2.00
N ALA A 54 10.24 -1.68 -1.55
CA ALA A 54 11.51 -1.09 -1.99
C ALA A 54 11.68 -1.14 -3.52
N GLU A 55 11.16 -2.19 -4.16
CA GLU A 55 11.27 -2.48 -5.59
C GLU A 55 9.88 -2.64 -6.22
N PRO A 56 9.75 -2.46 -7.54
CA PRO A 56 8.49 -2.73 -8.23
C PRO A 56 8.20 -4.24 -8.21
N PHE A 57 6.94 -4.61 -8.43
CA PHE A 57 6.53 -6.01 -8.44
C PHE A 57 5.60 -6.32 -9.60
N GLU A 58 5.66 -7.57 -10.07
CA GLU A 58 4.70 -8.10 -11.02
C GLU A 58 3.45 -8.62 -10.33
N GLU A 59 2.28 -8.08 -10.69
CA GLU A 59 1.01 -8.39 -10.05
C GLU A 59 0.68 -9.89 -10.01
N LYS A 60 1.01 -10.62 -11.09
CA LYS A 60 0.69 -12.05 -11.25
C LYS A 60 1.56 -12.96 -10.38
N GLU A 61 2.74 -12.49 -9.98
CA GLU A 61 3.69 -13.27 -9.18
C GLU A 61 3.72 -12.79 -7.72
N HIS A 62 2.95 -11.75 -7.40
CA HIS A 62 3.03 -11.10 -6.11
C HIS A 62 2.19 -11.83 -5.05
N ASN A 63 2.87 -12.65 -4.25
CA ASN A 63 2.30 -13.50 -3.19
C ASN A 63 1.28 -12.79 -2.28
N TYR A 64 1.50 -11.50 -1.95
CA TYR A 64 0.56 -10.77 -1.09
C TYR A 64 -0.82 -10.61 -1.74
N LEU A 65 -0.88 -10.33 -3.04
CA LEU A 65 -2.15 -10.16 -3.75
C LEU A 65 -2.89 -11.50 -3.83
N ASP A 66 -2.16 -12.58 -4.12
CA ASP A 66 -2.72 -13.92 -4.25
C ASP A 66 -3.28 -14.45 -2.92
N VAL A 67 -2.48 -14.40 -1.85
CA VAL A 67 -2.89 -14.88 -0.52
C VAL A 67 -4.04 -14.04 0.05
N THR A 68 -4.01 -12.71 -0.11
CA THR A 68 -5.10 -11.85 0.37
C THR A 68 -6.40 -12.14 -0.37
N LYS A 69 -6.32 -12.40 -1.68
CA LYS A 69 -7.49 -12.80 -2.49
C LYS A 69 -8.04 -14.15 -2.05
N LEU A 70 -7.17 -15.13 -1.80
CA LEU A 70 -7.56 -16.44 -1.26
C LEU A 70 -8.30 -16.31 0.08
N PHE A 71 -7.74 -15.57 1.03
CA PHE A 71 -8.34 -15.38 2.35
C PHE A 71 -9.67 -14.62 2.27
N SER A 72 -9.75 -13.60 1.43
CA SER A 72 -10.99 -12.86 1.16
C SER A 72 -12.08 -13.78 0.57
N ASN A 73 -11.73 -14.63 -0.40
CA ASN A 73 -12.67 -15.61 -0.99
C ASN A 73 -13.15 -16.65 0.03
N CYS A 74 -12.34 -16.94 1.05
CA CYS A 74 -12.71 -17.80 2.17
C CYS A 74 -13.49 -17.06 3.27
N HIS A 75 -13.89 -15.80 3.06
CA HIS A 75 -14.59 -14.95 4.03
C HIS A 75 -13.83 -14.73 5.33
N LEU A 76 -12.49 -14.80 5.29
CA LEU A 76 -11.66 -14.44 6.44
C LEU A 76 -11.60 -12.92 6.59
N PRO A 77 -11.59 -12.39 7.83
CA PRO A 77 -11.49 -10.96 8.09
C PRO A 77 -10.05 -10.48 7.82
N VAL A 78 -9.78 -10.13 6.56
CA VAL A 78 -8.51 -9.56 6.11
C VAL A 78 -8.73 -8.16 5.54
N ALA A 79 -7.71 -7.29 5.64
CA ALA A 79 -7.76 -5.97 5.02
C ALA A 79 -7.95 -6.11 3.51
N LYS A 80 -8.95 -5.42 2.96
CA LYS A 80 -9.19 -5.44 1.52
C LYS A 80 -8.12 -4.67 0.78
N ILE A 81 -7.75 -5.15 -0.40
CA ILE A 81 -6.91 -4.40 -1.34
C ILE A 81 -7.82 -3.45 -2.12
N LEU A 82 -7.63 -2.14 -1.94
CA LEU A 82 -8.44 -1.10 -2.57
C LEU A 82 -7.89 -0.71 -3.95
N ALA A 83 -6.56 -0.68 -4.09
CA ALA A 83 -5.86 -0.39 -5.32
C ALA A 83 -4.40 -0.87 -5.21
N PHE A 84 -3.70 -0.99 -6.33
CA PHE A 84 -2.25 -1.23 -6.36
C PHE A 84 -1.65 -0.69 -7.67
N ASP A 85 -0.33 -0.51 -7.68
CA ASP A 85 0.46 -0.18 -8.87
C ASP A 85 1.82 -0.87 -8.74
N GLY A 86 2.01 -1.93 -9.51
CA GLY A 86 3.22 -2.76 -9.46
C GLY A 86 4.47 -2.01 -9.92
N GLU A 87 4.34 -1.10 -10.90
CA GLU A 87 5.45 -0.28 -11.38
C GLU A 87 5.92 0.71 -10.33
N LEU A 88 5.02 1.26 -9.53
CA LEU A 88 5.38 2.14 -8.42
C LEU A 88 5.70 1.38 -7.12
N GLY A 89 5.42 0.07 -7.08
CA GLY A 89 5.58 -0.76 -5.88
C GLY A 89 4.60 -0.38 -4.77
N VAL A 90 3.38 0.05 -5.11
CA VAL A 90 2.37 0.56 -4.16
C VAL A 90 1.21 -0.42 -4.04
N ILE A 91 0.77 -0.70 -2.82
CA ILE A 91 -0.48 -1.40 -2.53
C ILE A 91 -1.29 -0.58 -1.53
N ILE A 92 -2.55 -0.31 -1.83
CA ILE A 92 -3.50 0.40 -0.95
C ILE A 92 -4.42 -0.61 -0.29
N LEU A 93 -4.46 -0.56 1.04
CA LEU A 93 -5.20 -1.46 1.91
C LEU A 93 -6.27 -0.69 2.68
N GLU A 94 -7.37 -1.37 3.00
CA GLU A 94 -8.34 -0.91 3.98
C GLU A 94 -7.65 -0.60 5.32
N ASP A 95 -8.00 0.54 5.92
CA ASP A 95 -7.51 0.93 7.24
C ASP A 95 -8.36 0.28 8.33
N LEU A 96 -7.76 -0.63 9.10
CA LEU A 96 -8.41 -1.34 10.21
C LEU A 96 -8.32 -0.57 11.54
N GLY A 97 -7.77 0.65 11.53
CA GLY A 97 -7.57 1.48 12.69
C GLY A 97 -6.36 1.05 13.53
N ASP A 98 -6.24 1.63 14.73
CA ASP A 98 -5.01 1.55 15.54
C ASP A 98 -5.08 0.53 16.68
N ARG A 99 -6.19 -0.20 16.81
CA ARG A 99 -6.40 -1.12 17.94
C ARG A 99 -5.72 -2.46 17.68
N ILE A 100 -4.59 -2.67 18.34
CA ILE A 100 -3.92 -3.98 18.41
C ILE A 100 -4.67 -4.87 19.43
N LEU A 101 -5.12 -6.04 18.99
CA LEU A 101 -5.65 -7.08 19.88
C LEU A 101 -4.46 -7.85 20.48
N ARG A 102 -4.38 -7.90 21.81
CA ARG A 102 -3.38 -8.65 22.59
C ARG A 102 -4.05 -9.81 23.31
#